data_AF-A0A6N8R790-F1
#
_entry.id   AF-A0A6N8R790-F1
#
_cell.length_a   1.000
_cell.length_b   1.000
_cell.length_c   1.000
_cell.angle_alpha   90.00
_cell.angle_beta   90.00
_cell.angle_gamma   90.00
#
_symmetry.space_group_name_H-M   'P 1'
#
loop_
_entity.id
_entity.type
_entity.pdbx_description
1 polymer ?
#
loop_
_entity_poly.entity_id
_entity_poly.type
_entity_poly.pdbx_seq_one_letter_code
_entity_poly.pdbx_strand_id
1 'polypeptide(L)'
;SWYDSSDRNNSWSVSASGDNDEFKDMKASLRASYQHNTENGRLYLSGTSQRDSYYSLNASWNGSFTATRHGAAFHDYSGSADSRFMIDADGTEDIPLNNKRAVTNRYGIGVIPSVSSYITTSLSVDTRNLPENVDIENSVITTTLTEGAIGYAKLDTRKGYQIIGVIRLADGSHPPLGISVKDETSHKELGLVADGGFVYLNGIQDDNKLALRWGDKSCFIQPPNSSNLTTGTAILPCISQN
;
A
#
# COMPACT_ATOMS: atom_id res chain seq x y z
N SER A 1 -23.99 -18.08 -25.33
CA SER A 1 -22.80 -17.33 -24.88
C SER A 1 -22.57 -17.64 -23.41
N TRP A 2 -21.32 -17.58 -22.98
CA TRP A 2 -20.90 -17.69 -21.58
C TRP A 2 -20.16 -16.42 -21.19
N TYR A 3 -20.37 -15.99 -19.95
CA TYR A 3 -19.77 -14.80 -19.38
C TYR A 3 -19.57 -15.03 -17.89
N ASP A 4 -18.43 -14.61 -17.38
CA ASP A 4 -18.13 -14.62 -15.96
C ASP A 4 -17.47 -13.32 -15.56
N SER A 5 -17.97 -12.77 -14.46
CA SER A 5 -17.53 -11.53 -13.83
C SER A 5 -17.61 -11.63 -12.32
N SER A 6 -17.51 -12.85 -11.79
CA SER A 6 -17.46 -13.11 -10.36
C SER A 6 -16.28 -12.37 -9.70
N ASP A 7 -15.14 -12.30 -10.41
CA ASP A 7 -14.06 -11.37 -10.11
C ASP A 7 -14.20 -10.07 -10.94
N ARG A 8 -14.40 -8.94 -10.26
CA ARG A 8 -14.52 -7.62 -10.91
C ARG A 8 -13.23 -7.16 -11.58
N ASN A 9 -12.09 -7.67 -11.14
CA ASN A 9 -10.79 -7.35 -11.73
C ASN A 9 -10.45 -8.27 -12.90
N ASN A 10 -11.16 -9.39 -13.06
CA ASN A 10 -10.92 -10.40 -14.08
C ASN A 10 -12.24 -10.88 -14.66
N SER A 11 -12.70 -10.25 -15.75
CA SER A 11 -13.92 -10.67 -16.43
C SER A 11 -13.61 -11.27 -17.79
N TRP A 12 -14.37 -12.29 -18.19
CA TRP A 12 -14.18 -12.95 -19.47
C TRP A 12 -15.51 -13.37 -20.10
N SER A 13 -15.53 -13.44 -21.42
CA SER A 13 -16.70 -13.87 -22.17
C SER A 13 -16.30 -14.75 -23.35
N VAL A 14 -17.15 -15.72 -23.67
CA VAL A 14 -17.06 -16.54 -24.87
C VAL A 14 -18.43 -16.63 -25.52
N SER A 15 -18.51 -16.32 -26.81
CA SER A 15 -19.76 -16.38 -27.55
C SER A 15 -19.55 -17.01 -28.92
N ALA A 16 -20.58 -17.71 -29.39
CA ALA A 16 -20.69 -18.18 -30.75
C ALA A 16 -21.91 -17.50 -31.38
N SER A 17 -21.77 -17.01 -32.61
CA SER A 17 -22.89 -16.45 -33.37
C SER A 17 -22.81 -16.87 -34.82
N GLY A 18 -23.96 -17.18 -35.40
CA GLY A 18 -24.13 -17.49 -36.81
C GLY A 18 -25.60 -17.77 -37.09
N ASP A 19 -25.96 -17.99 -38.34
CA ASP A 19 -27.26 -18.54 -38.71
C ASP A 19 -27.26 -20.08 -38.72
N ASN A 20 -28.43 -20.68 -38.96
CA ASN A 20 -28.59 -22.14 -38.95
C ASN A 20 -27.71 -22.85 -39.99
N ASP A 21 -27.40 -22.22 -41.12
CA ASP A 21 -26.59 -22.83 -42.17
C ASP A 21 -25.09 -22.65 -41.86
N GLU A 22 -24.69 -21.53 -41.27
CA GLU A 22 -23.34 -21.31 -40.74
C GLU A 22 -22.99 -22.26 -39.59
N PHE A 23 -23.94 -22.59 -38.71
CA PHE A 23 -23.72 -23.60 -37.66
C PHE A 23 -23.58 -25.01 -38.24
N LYS A 24 -24.33 -25.36 -39.28
CA LYS A 24 -24.20 -26.66 -39.98
C LYS A 24 -22.88 -26.79 -40.72
N ASP A 25 -22.44 -25.72 -41.37
CA ASP A 25 -21.19 -25.68 -42.15
C ASP A 25 -19.94 -25.45 -41.28
N MET A 26 -20.08 -25.36 -39.95
CA MET A 26 -19.01 -24.98 -39.02
C MET A 26 -18.33 -23.65 -39.41
N LYS A 27 -19.12 -22.70 -39.92
CA LYS A 27 -18.73 -21.33 -40.27
C LYS A 27 -19.17 -20.29 -39.24
N ALA A 28 -19.79 -20.73 -38.15
CA ALA A 28 -20.16 -19.85 -37.05
C ALA A 28 -18.97 -19.05 -36.51
N SER A 29 -19.19 -17.79 -36.22
CA SER A 29 -18.18 -16.90 -35.64
C SER A 29 -18.04 -17.17 -34.13
N LEU A 30 -16.80 -17.38 -33.70
CA LEU A 30 -16.42 -17.53 -32.30
C LEU A 30 -15.78 -16.24 -31.82
N ARG A 31 -16.26 -15.68 -30.70
CA ARG A 31 -15.67 -14.52 -30.05
C ARG A 31 -15.28 -14.86 -28.62
N ALA A 32 -14.10 -14.42 -28.22
CA ALA A 32 -13.65 -14.46 -26.84
C ALA A 32 -13.17 -13.07 -26.43
N SER A 33 -13.43 -12.68 -25.18
CA SER A 33 -12.86 -11.48 -24.59
C SER A 33 -12.41 -11.71 -23.16
N TYR A 34 -11.39 -10.96 -22.75
CA TYR A 34 -10.82 -10.97 -21.43
C TYR A 34 -10.47 -9.53 -21.04
N GLN A 35 -10.91 -9.10 -19.85
CA GLN A 35 -10.61 -7.79 -19.30
C GLN A 35 -9.99 -7.95 -17.92
N HIS A 36 -8.81 -7.35 -17.75
CA HIS A 36 -8.08 -7.28 -16.50
C HIS A 36 -7.98 -5.83 -16.03
N ASN A 37 -8.56 -5.53 -14.88
CA ASN A 37 -8.54 -4.20 -14.27
C ASN A 37 -7.50 -4.16 -13.14
N THR A 38 -6.61 -3.18 -13.18
CA THR A 38 -5.65 -2.89 -12.13
C THR A 38 -5.70 -1.41 -11.79
N GLU A 39 -5.15 -1.08 -10.63
CA GLU A 39 -4.83 0.27 -10.17
C GLU A 39 -3.92 1.05 -11.13
N ASN A 40 -3.14 0.36 -11.97
CA ASN A 40 -2.23 0.96 -12.95
C ASN A 40 -2.87 1.12 -14.34
N GLY A 41 -4.09 0.61 -14.54
CA GLY A 41 -4.80 0.65 -15.82
C GLY A 41 -5.56 -0.65 -16.13
N ARG A 42 -6.21 -0.67 -17.30
CA ARG A 42 -7.14 -1.71 -17.73
C ARG A 42 -6.66 -2.32 -19.02
N LEU A 43 -6.41 -3.62 -19.00
CA LEU A 43 -6.05 -4.43 -20.16
C LEU A 43 -7.31 -5.10 -20.71
N TYR A 44 -7.52 -5.00 -22.01
CA TYR A 44 -8.61 -5.67 -22.73
C TYR A 44 -8.04 -6.46 -23.90
N LEU A 45 -8.39 -7.74 -23.96
CA LEU A 45 -8.06 -8.65 -25.04
C LEU A 45 -9.36 -9.17 -25.65
N SER A 46 -9.44 -9.23 -26.97
CA SER A 46 -10.53 -9.92 -27.65
C SER A 46 -10.04 -10.59 -28.92
N GLY A 47 -10.67 -11.72 -29.23
CA GLY A 47 -10.40 -12.49 -30.43
C GLY A 47 -11.71 -12.88 -31.10
N THR A 48 -11.77 -12.77 -32.42
CA THR A 48 -12.86 -13.31 -33.23
C THR A 48 -12.28 -14.23 -34.30
N SER A 49 -12.90 -15.39 -34.48
CA SER A 49 -12.56 -16.33 -35.55
C SER A 49 -13.83 -16.73 -36.28
N GLN A 50 -13.84 -16.53 -37.60
CA GLN A 50 -14.89 -17.02 -38.49
C GLN A 50 -14.22 -17.78 -39.63
N ARG A 51 -14.60 -19.05 -39.78
CA ARG A 51 -14.04 -19.94 -40.80
C ARG A 51 -14.32 -19.38 -42.19
N ASP A 52 -13.29 -19.37 -43.04
CA ASP A 52 -13.32 -18.90 -44.44
C ASP A 52 -13.70 -17.41 -44.64
N SER A 53 -13.69 -16.60 -43.57
CA SER A 53 -13.97 -15.17 -43.63
C SER A 53 -12.83 -14.33 -43.05
N TYR A 54 -12.64 -14.34 -41.73
CA TYR A 54 -11.58 -13.57 -41.09
C TYR A 54 -11.22 -14.08 -39.69
N TYR A 55 -10.01 -13.74 -39.27
CA TYR A 55 -9.56 -13.83 -37.88
C TYR A 55 -9.13 -12.44 -37.43
N SER A 56 -9.60 -12.00 -36.26
CA SER A 56 -9.17 -10.75 -35.66
C SER A 56 -8.73 -10.97 -34.22
N LEU A 57 -7.66 -10.29 -33.85
CA LEU A 57 -7.17 -10.20 -32.48
C LEU A 57 -7.02 -8.72 -32.15
N ASN A 58 -7.59 -8.30 -31.03
CA ASN A 58 -7.47 -6.95 -30.52
C ASN A 58 -6.92 -7.00 -29.09
N ALA A 59 -5.93 -6.16 -28.84
CA ALA A 59 -5.40 -5.91 -27.52
C ALA A 59 -5.38 -4.40 -27.30
N SER A 60 -5.89 -3.94 -26.17
CA SER A 60 -5.81 -2.54 -25.77
C SER A 60 -5.48 -2.43 -24.29
N TRP A 61 -4.73 -1.41 -23.94
CA TRP A 61 -4.44 -1.05 -22.56
C TRP A 61 -4.76 0.42 -22.36
N ASN A 62 -5.59 0.72 -21.37
CA ASN A 62 -6.02 2.06 -21.05
C ASN A 62 -5.56 2.41 -19.64
N GLY A 63 -4.80 3.48 -19.50
CA GLY A 63 -4.30 3.95 -18.23
C GLY A 63 -3.78 5.38 -18.38
N SER A 64 -3.13 5.86 -17.34
CA SER A 64 -2.51 7.18 -17.34
C SER A 64 -1.17 7.12 -16.62
N PHE A 65 -0.31 8.08 -16.94
CA PHE A 65 1.02 8.18 -16.37
C PHE A 65 1.25 9.61 -15.92
N THR A 66 1.73 9.76 -14.68
CA THR A 66 2.08 11.06 -14.13
C THR A 66 3.51 11.05 -13.68
N ALA A 67 4.29 12.04 -14.14
CA ALA A 67 5.66 12.29 -13.72
C ALA A 67 5.81 13.72 -13.21
N THR A 68 6.49 13.87 -12.07
CA THR A 68 6.84 15.15 -11.47
C THR A 68 8.29 15.12 -10.99
N ARG A 69 8.79 16.21 -10.40
CA ARG A 69 10.09 16.23 -9.73
C ARG A 69 10.20 15.29 -8.53
N HIS A 70 9.06 14.83 -8.00
CA HIS A 70 8.99 13.95 -6.82
C HIS A 70 8.94 12.47 -7.19
N GLY A 71 8.80 12.14 -8.48
CA GLY A 71 8.73 10.76 -8.95
C GLY A 71 7.71 10.58 -10.07
N ALA A 72 7.47 9.32 -10.44
CA ALA A 72 6.52 8.97 -11.48
C ALA A 72 5.83 7.64 -11.19
N ALA A 73 4.56 7.53 -11.60
CA ALA A 73 3.78 6.30 -11.49
C ALA A 73 2.72 6.20 -12.59
N PHE A 74 2.38 4.95 -12.94
CA PHE A 74 1.16 4.64 -13.67
C PHE A 74 -0.04 4.66 -12.71
N HIS A 75 -1.22 4.93 -13.25
CA HIS A 75 -2.47 4.90 -12.51
C HIS A 75 -3.64 4.66 -13.48
N ASP A 76 -4.81 4.30 -12.94
CA ASP A 76 -6.03 4.20 -13.73
C ASP A 76 -6.31 5.52 -14.47
N TYR A 77 -7.07 5.41 -15.55
CA TYR A 77 -7.33 6.51 -16.47
C TYR A 77 -7.83 7.76 -15.73
N SER A 78 -7.20 8.91 -16.00
CA SER A 78 -7.67 10.23 -15.59
C SER A 78 -7.80 11.13 -16.81
N GLY A 79 -8.93 11.84 -16.94
CA GLY A 79 -9.08 12.85 -17.98
C GLY A 79 -8.06 13.99 -17.83
N SER A 80 -7.80 14.75 -18.90
CA SER A 80 -6.84 15.86 -18.86
C SER A 80 -7.25 16.99 -17.91
N ALA A 81 -8.56 17.16 -17.67
CA ALA A 81 -9.13 18.13 -16.74
C ALA A 81 -9.23 17.58 -15.30
N ASP A 82 -9.07 16.27 -15.11
CA ASP A 82 -9.18 15.66 -13.80
C ASP A 82 -7.97 16.04 -12.95
N SER A 83 -8.26 16.50 -11.73
CA SER A 83 -7.21 16.65 -10.74
C SER A 83 -6.76 15.26 -10.24
N ARG A 84 -5.51 15.15 -9.83
CA ARG A 84 -4.90 13.90 -9.37
C ARG A 84 -3.94 14.16 -8.23
N PHE A 85 -3.66 13.15 -7.43
CA PHE A 85 -2.84 13.33 -6.24
C PHE A 85 -1.70 12.31 -6.18
N MET A 86 -0.48 12.81 -6.16
CA MET A 86 0.73 12.00 -6.02
C MET A 86 1.07 11.83 -4.54
N ILE A 87 1.33 10.60 -4.16
CA ILE A 87 1.80 10.19 -2.83
C ILE A 87 3.22 9.67 -2.95
N ASP A 88 4.12 10.19 -2.13
CA ASP A 88 5.45 9.65 -1.89
C ASP A 88 5.47 8.97 -0.52
N ALA A 89 5.65 7.65 -0.51
CA ALA A 89 5.70 6.82 0.69
C ALA A 89 7.14 6.55 1.16
N ASP A 90 8.07 7.47 0.93
CA ASP A 90 9.47 7.41 1.36
C ASP A 90 10.17 6.11 0.90
N GLY A 91 9.91 5.71 -0.34
CA GLY A 91 10.46 4.47 -0.90
C GLY A 91 9.77 3.18 -0.45
N THR A 92 8.58 3.25 0.16
CA THR A 92 7.79 2.07 0.53
C THR A 92 6.81 1.68 -0.57
N GLU A 93 7.05 0.51 -1.18
CA GLU A 93 6.18 -0.08 -2.19
C GLU A 93 4.94 -0.74 -1.59
N ASP A 94 3.96 -1.03 -2.44
CA ASP A 94 2.76 -1.79 -2.12
C ASP A 94 1.87 -1.19 -1.03
N ILE A 95 1.94 0.13 -0.82
CA ILE A 95 1.02 0.85 0.07
C ILE A 95 -0.33 1.06 -0.65
N PRO A 96 -1.43 0.47 -0.17
CA PRO A 96 -2.74 0.67 -0.77
C PRO A 96 -3.33 2.03 -0.40
N LEU A 97 -3.71 2.79 -1.43
CA LEU A 97 -4.24 4.15 -1.30
C LEU A 97 -5.72 4.19 -1.70
N ASN A 98 -6.51 4.92 -0.92
CA ASN A 98 -7.92 5.24 -1.17
C ASN A 98 -8.76 4.00 -1.54
N ASN A 99 -8.77 2.99 -0.67
CA ASN A 99 -9.44 1.69 -0.88
C ASN A 99 -8.91 0.93 -2.12
N LYS A 100 -7.58 0.82 -2.25
CA LYS A 100 -6.89 0.15 -3.37
C LYS A 100 -7.22 0.73 -4.75
N ARG A 101 -7.61 2.01 -4.82
CA ARG A 101 -7.74 2.73 -6.09
C ARG A 101 -6.38 3.10 -6.70
N ALA A 102 -5.34 3.15 -5.87
CA ALA A 102 -3.96 3.27 -6.27
C ALA A 102 -3.08 2.47 -5.30
N VAL A 103 -1.89 2.08 -5.76
CA VAL A 103 -0.87 1.40 -4.94
C VAL A 103 0.48 2.06 -5.24
N THR A 104 1.35 2.21 -4.23
CA THR A 104 2.69 2.75 -4.45
C THR A 104 3.56 1.74 -5.21
N ASN A 105 4.30 2.22 -6.19
CA ASN A 105 5.23 1.39 -6.95
C ASN A 105 6.52 1.09 -6.16
N ARG A 106 7.47 0.38 -6.78
CA ARG A 106 8.81 0.05 -6.21
C ARG A 106 9.63 1.24 -5.71
N TYR A 107 9.29 2.46 -6.09
CA TYR A 107 9.95 3.69 -5.64
C TYR A 107 9.18 4.40 -4.52
N GLY A 108 8.10 3.79 -4.03
CA GLY A 108 7.18 4.39 -3.07
C GLY A 108 6.25 5.45 -3.64
N ILE A 109 6.12 5.55 -4.97
CA ILE A 109 5.28 6.57 -5.61
C ILE A 109 3.95 5.96 -6.04
N GLY A 110 2.85 6.57 -5.61
CA GLY A 110 1.49 6.22 -6.03
C GLY A 110 0.74 7.46 -6.51
N VAL A 111 -0.17 7.30 -7.47
CA VAL A 111 -1.00 8.41 -7.96
C VAL A 111 -2.46 8.02 -7.89
N ILE A 112 -3.24 8.80 -7.14
CA ILE A 112 -4.69 8.65 -7.04
C ILE A 112 -5.32 9.47 -8.18
N PRO A 113 -5.98 8.82 -9.16
CA PRO A 113 -6.60 9.50 -10.28
C PRO A 113 -7.96 10.10 -9.91
N SER A 114 -8.42 11.04 -10.72
CA SER A 114 -9.79 11.60 -10.69
C SER A 114 -10.23 12.04 -9.29
N VAL A 115 -9.38 12.85 -8.65
CA VAL A 115 -9.71 13.56 -7.41
C VAL A 115 -10.62 14.73 -7.76
N SER A 116 -11.61 14.99 -6.91
CA SER A 116 -12.59 16.04 -7.17
C SER A 116 -11.97 17.44 -7.03
N SER A 117 -12.20 18.27 -8.03
CA SER A 117 -11.73 19.66 -8.08
C SER A 117 -12.63 20.59 -7.27
N TYR A 118 -12.04 21.66 -6.71
CA TYR A 118 -12.68 22.75 -5.96
C TYR A 118 -13.42 22.33 -4.69
N ILE A 119 -13.26 21.07 -4.26
CA ILE A 119 -13.82 20.56 -3.01
C ILE A 119 -12.72 19.95 -2.16
N THR A 120 -12.86 20.09 -0.85
CA THR A 120 -11.95 19.45 0.10
C THR A 120 -12.21 17.95 0.12
N THR A 121 -11.20 17.18 -0.28
CA THR A 121 -11.24 15.72 -0.31
C THR A 121 -10.26 15.17 0.72
N SER A 122 -10.66 14.11 1.42
CA SER A 122 -9.77 13.32 2.28
C SER A 122 -9.31 12.08 1.53
N LEU A 123 -8.01 11.92 1.40
CA LEU A 123 -7.34 10.77 0.80
C LEU A 123 -6.77 9.94 1.93
N SER A 124 -7.11 8.65 1.98
CA SER A 124 -6.66 7.76 3.04
C SER A 124 -5.73 6.68 2.54
N VAL A 125 -4.88 6.20 3.43
CA VAL A 125 -4.12 4.98 3.28
C VAL A 125 -4.90 3.84 3.93
N ASP A 126 -5.01 2.68 3.27
CA ASP A 126 -5.69 1.52 3.83
C ASP A 126 -4.76 0.76 4.78
N THR A 127 -4.72 1.23 6.03
CA THR A 127 -3.82 0.70 7.09
C THR A 127 -4.05 -0.78 7.41
N ARG A 128 -5.18 -1.37 6.98
CA ARG A 128 -5.49 -2.79 7.20
C ARG A 128 -4.77 -3.72 6.23
N ASN A 129 -4.30 -3.19 5.11
CA ASN A 129 -3.68 -3.96 4.03
C ASN A 129 -2.25 -3.47 3.76
N LEU A 130 -1.56 -2.94 4.78
CA LEU A 130 -0.17 -2.53 4.65
C LEU A 130 0.73 -3.77 4.44
N PRO A 131 1.86 -3.59 3.74
CA PRO A 131 2.92 -4.60 3.74
C PRO A 131 3.36 -4.94 5.16
N GLU A 132 3.89 -6.15 5.34
CA GLU A 132 4.41 -6.58 6.64
C GLU A 132 5.55 -5.65 7.10
N ASN A 133 5.62 -5.38 8.41
CA ASN A 133 6.65 -4.54 9.01
C ASN A 133 6.65 -3.11 8.46
N VAL A 134 5.48 -2.59 8.10
CA VAL A 134 5.29 -1.20 7.69
C VAL A 134 4.19 -0.56 8.53
N ASP A 135 4.48 0.64 9.00
CA ASP A 135 3.49 1.51 9.65
C ASP A 135 3.53 2.92 9.04
N ILE A 136 2.45 3.65 9.25
CA ILE A 136 2.28 4.99 8.70
C ILE A 136 1.74 5.91 9.78
N GLU A 137 2.45 7.01 10.03
CA GLU A 137 2.08 7.95 11.08
C GLU A 137 0.79 8.71 10.76
N ASN A 138 0.69 9.25 9.54
CA ASN A 138 -0.47 9.99 9.06
C ASN A 138 -1.16 9.23 7.93
N SER A 139 -2.25 8.54 8.24
CA SER A 139 -2.99 7.73 7.28
C SER A 139 -4.05 8.52 6.49
N VAL A 140 -4.27 9.80 6.81
CA VAL A 140 -5.27 10.65 6.15
C VAL A 140 -4.66 11.97 5.75
N ILE A 141 -4.83 12.34 4.48
CA ILE A 141 -4.40 13.60 3.89
C ILE A 141 -5.64 14.35 3.40
N THR A 142 -5.82 15.58 3.88
CA THR A 142 -6.95 16.44 3.47
C THR A 142 -6.43 17.56 2.58
N THR A 143 -7.03 17.72 1.41
CA THR A 143 -6.57 18.70 0.41
C THR A 143 -7.70 19.22 -0.46
N THR A 144 -7.48 20.37 -1.10
CA THR A 144 -8.38 20.97 -2.08
C THR A 144 -7.57 21.25 -3.34
N LEU A 145 -7.95 20.65 -4.46
CA LEU A 145 -7.26 20.79 -5.73
C LEU A 145 -8.08 21.66 -6.69
N THR A 146 -7.41 22.40 -7.56
CA THR A 146 -8.06 23.04 -8.73
C THR A 146 -8.16 22.05 -9.88
N GLU A 147 -8.95 22.37 -10.90
CA GLU A 147 -9.01 21.59 -12.14
C GLU A 147 -7.62 21.36 -12.75
N GLY A 148 -7.36 20.13 -13.20
CA GLY A 148 -6.09 19.70 -13.79
C GLY A 148 -4.88 19.69 -12.85
N ALA A 149 -5.03 20.06 -11.57
CA ALA A 149 -3.91 20.12 -10.64
C ALA A 149 -3.37 18.72 -10.29
N ILE A 150 -2.06 18.66 -10.06
CA ILE A 150 -1.37 17.50 -9.49
C ILE A 150 -1.02 17.85 -8.05
N GLY A 151 -1.83 17.38 -7.11
CA GLY A 151 -1.51 17.45 -5.69
C GLY A 151 -0.34 16.55 -5.32
N TYR A 152 0.35 16.86 -4.22
CA TYR A 152 1.46 16.07 -3.71
C TYR A 152 1.42 16.03 -2.19
N ALA A 153 1.66 14.85 -1.61
CA ALA A 153 2.04 14.72 -0.21
C ALA A 153 3.09 13.63 -0.04
N LYS A 154 3.92 13.83 0.98
CA LYS A 154 4.82 12.81 1.49
C LYS A 154 4.18 12.12 2.70
N LEU A 155 4.24 10.81 2.73
CA LEU A 155 3.88 9.97 3.86
C LEU A 155 5.16 9.52 4.55
N ASP A 156 5.25 9.80 5.85
CA ASP A 156 6.32 9.26 6.68
C ASP A 156 5.98 7.81 7.00
N THR A 157 6.64 6.91 6.28
CA THR A 157 6.52 5.46 6.49
C THR A 157 7.65 4.97 7.39
N ARG A 158 7.31 4.06 8.30
CA ARG A 158 8.28 3.41 9.19
C ARG A 158 8.33 1.94 8.81
N LYS A 159 9.43 1.54 8.16
CA LYS A 159 9.73 0.12 7.89
C LYS A 159 10.48 -0.48 9.09
N GLY A 160 10.13 -1.70 9.47
CA GLY A 160 10.77 -2.48 10.52
C GLY A 160 9.76 -3.22 11.39
N TYR A 161 10.28 -4.11 12.24
CA TYR A 161 9.45 -4.91 13.14
C TYR A 161 8.66 -4.04 14.10
N GLN A 162 7.46 -4.52 14.40
CA GLN A 162 6.51 -3.91 15.33
C GLN A 162 6.42 -4.80 16.56
N ILE A 163 6.74 -4.22 17.71
CA ILE A 163 6.84 -4.95 18.97
C ILE A 163 5.96 -4.30 20.01
N ILE A 164 5.04 -5.10 20.54
CA ILE A 164 4.34 -4.78 21.78
C ILE A 164 5.00 -5.52 22.94
N GLY A 165 5.45 -4.78 23.94
CA GLY A 165 6.24 -5.35 25.02
C GLY A 165 6.06 -4.64 26.34
N VAL A 166 6.70 -5.20 27.36
CA VAL A 166 6.80 -4.61 28.69
C VAL A 166 8.26 -4.56 29.09
N ILE A 167 8.74 -3.37 29.40
CA ILE A 167 10.10 -3.13 29.84
C ILE A 167 10.21 -3.43 31.33
N ARG A 168 11.22 -4.22 31.70
CA ARG A 168 11.52 -4.57 33.09
C ARG A 168 12.99 -4.33 33.40
N LEU A 169 13.25 -3.62 34.49
CA LEU A 169 14.58 -3.42 35.05
C LEU A 169 15.04 -4.68 35.82
N ALA A 170 16.35 -4.76 36.07
CA ALA A 170 16.94 -5.86 36.83
C ALA A 170 16.38 -6.00 38.26
N ASP A 171 15.88 -4.91 38.85
CA ASP A 171 15.23 -4.89 40.17
C ASP A 171 13.73 -5.26 40.11
N GLY A 172 13.21 -5.61 38.92
CA GLY A 172 11.80 -5.92 38.69
C GLY A 172 10.90 -4.70 38.50
N SER A 173 11.43 -3.48 38.67
CA SER A 173 10.70 -2.24 38.40
C SER A 173 10.56 -1.97 36.90
N HIS A 174 9.94 -0.85 36.54
CA HIS A 174 9.77 -0.42 35.15
C HIS A 174 10.13 1.06 34.97
N PRO A 175 10.47 1.49 33.74
CA PRO A 175 10.69 2.90 33.47
C PRO A 175 9.40 3.72 33.71
N PRO A 176 9.52 5.03 33.99
CA PRO A 176 8.37 5.93 34.09
C PRO A 176 7.60 6.06 32.77
N LEU A 177 6.35 6.50 32.88
CA LEU A 177 5.51 6.90 31.74
C LEU A 177 6.16 8.07 30.96
N GLY A 178 6.06 8.01 29.63
CA GLY A 178 6.47 9.09 28.73
C GLY A 178 7.95 9.08 28.34
N ILE A 179 8.71 8.07 28.75
CA ILE A 179 10.12 7.94 28.35
C ILE A 179 10.20 7.46 26.90
N SER A 180 10.98 8.20 26.11
CA SER A 180 11.27 7.88 24.70
C SER A 180 12.21 6.68 24.60
N VAL A 181 11.81 5.71 23.78
CA VAL A 181 12.63 4.57 23.38
C VAL A 181 13.24 4.88 22.03
N LYS A 182 14.55 5.05 21.98
CA LYS A 182 15.26 5.46 20.77
C LYS A 182 16.18 4.36 20.28
N ASP A 183 16.34 4.27 18.97
CA ASP A 183 17.42 3.50 18.39
C ASP A 183 18.78 4.12 18.78
N GLU A 184 19.73 3.29 19.20
CA GLU A 184 21.05 3.75 19.66
C GLU A 184 21.85 4.41 18.53
N THR A 185 21.76 3.89 17.31
CA THR A 185 22.59 4.31 16.18
C THR A 185 22.00 5.52 15.46
N SER A 186 20.73 5.45 15.09
CA SER A 186 20.02 6.49 14.34
C SER A 186 19.42 7.58 15.20
N HIS A 187 19.33 7.36 16.52
CA HIS A 187 18.66 8.23 17.50
C HIS A 187 17.18 8.50 17.19
N LYS A 188 16.58 7.74 16.26
CA LYS A 188 15.15 7.82 15.95
C LYS A 188 14.33 7.27 17.11
N GLU A 189 13.26 7.97 17.46
CA GLU A 189 12.28 7.48 18.42
C GLU A 189 11.44 6.36 17.78
N LEU A 190 11.46 5.19 18.41
CA LEU A 190 10.71 4.02 17.97
C LEU A 190 9.41 3.84 18.76
N GLY A 191 9.29 4.49 19.91
CA GLY A 191 8.07 4.48 20.72
C GLY A 191 8.24 5.18 22.07
N LEU A 192 7.17 5.17 22.84
CA LEU A 192 7.09 5.75 24.19
C LEU A 192 6.70 4.69 25.21
N VAL A 193 7.27 4.80 26.41
CA VAL A 193 6.87 3.99 27.56
C VAL A 193 5.51 4.45 28.05
N ALA A 194 4.53 3.55 28.01
CA ALA A 194 3.22 3.66 28.63
C ALA A 194 3.27 3.24 30.11
N ASP A 195 2.13 3.33 30.79
CA ASP A 195 2.03 2.96 32.21
C ASP A 195 2.42 1.49 32.44
N GLY A 196 2.93 1.16 33.61
CA GLY A 196 3.37 -0.20 33.95
C GLY A 196 4.56 -0.73 33.13
N GLY A 197 5.24 0.12 32.37
CA GLY A 197 6.36 -0.23 31.50
C GLY A 197 5.96 -0.78 30.13
N PHE A 198 4.68 -0.72 29.76
CA PHE A 198 4.23 -1.14 28.44
C PHE A 198 4.85 -0.28 27.34
N VAL A 199 5.16 -0.86 26.19
CA VAL A 199 5.66 -0.15 25.02
C VAL A 199 5.04 -0.71 23.75
N TYR A 200 4.76 0.19 22.81
CA TYR A 200 4.60 -0.14 21.40
C TYR A 200 5.77 0.47 20.66
N LEU A 201 6.58 -0.39 20.06
CA LEU A 201 7.78 -0.02 19.32
C LEU A 201 7.56 -0.35 17.86
N ASN A 202 7.99 0.54 16.98
CA ASN A 202 7.78 0.39 15.55
C ASN A 202 9.02 0.87 14.79
N GLY A 203 9.30 0.23 13.65
CA GLY A 203 10.46 0.52 12.82
C GLY A 203 11.75 -0.09 13.35
N ILE A 204 11.66 -1.20 14.09
CA ILE A 204 12.84 -1.91 14.61
C ILE A 204 13.52 -2.64 13.46
N GLN A 205 14.81 -2.41 13.27
CA GLN A 205 15.65 -3.13 12.30
C GLN A 205 16.35 -4.31 12.98
N ASP A 206 16.92 -5.21 12.18
CA ASP A 206 17.72 -6.33 12.69
C ASP A 206 18.87 -5.82 13.57
N ASP A 207 19.06 -6.47 14.73
CA ASP A 207 20.11 -6.18 15.69
C ASP A 207 20.12 -4.75 16.27
N ASN A 208 18.98 -4.06 16.20
CA ASN A 208 18.82 -2.76 16.84
C ASN A 208 19.05 -2.84 18.36
N LYS A 209 19.81 -1.88 18.88
CA LYS A 209 19.90 -1.63 20.32
C LYS A 209 19.07 -0.41 20.63
N LEU A 210 18.17 -0.54 21.61
CA LEU A 210 17.27 0.54 21.99
C LEU A 210 17.75 1.17 23.29
N ALA A 211 17.91 2.48 23.29
CA ALA A 211 18.33 3.26 24.43
C ALA A 211 17.14 4.01 25.04
N LEU A 212 17.05 3.95 26.36
CA LEU A 212 16.14 4.74 27.18
C LEU A 212 16.94 5.56 28.18
N ARG A 213 16.56 6.82 28.38
CA ARG A 213 17.22 7.72 29.34
C ARG A 213 16.17 8.53 30.10
N TRP A 214 16.27 8.55 31.42
CA TRP A 214 15.40 9.35 32.28
C TRP A 214 16.13 9.79 33.55
N GLY A 215 16.14 11.10 33.81
CA GLY A 215 17.04 11.67 34.82
C GLY A 215 18.49 11.22 34.57
N ASP A 216 19.13 10.68 35.60
CA ASP A 216 20.50 10.15 35.53
C ASP A 216 20.57 8.67 35.13
N LYS A 217 19.43 8.01 34.91
CA LYS A 217 19.37 6.58 34.59
C LYS A 217 19.38 6.35 33.08
N SER A 218 20.14 5.34 32.65
CA SER A 218 20.13 4.87 31.27
C SER A 218 19.99 3.35 31.20
N CYS A 219 19.38 2.90 30.11
CA CYS A 219 19.03 1.52 29.89
C CYS A 219 19.14 1.16 28.42
N PHE A 220 19.62 -0.05 28.14
CA PHE A 220 19.62 -0.63 26.81
C PHE A 220 18.71 -1.86 26.77
N ILE A 221 18.01 -2.02 25.64
CA ILE A 221 17.13 -3.16 25.36
C ILE A 221 17.52 -3.73 24.01
N GLN A 222 17.56 -5.05 23.94
CA GLN A 222 17.68 -5.77 22.68
C GLN A 222 16.33 -6.42 22.34
N PRO A 223 15.57 -5.86 21.39
CA PRO A 223 14.30 -6.42 20.95
C PRO A 223 14.53 -7.71 20.14
N PRO A 224 13.53 -8.60 20.05
CA PRO A 224 13.56 -9.71 19.10
C PRO A 224 13.54 -9.21 17.65
N ASN A 225 14.21 -9.94 16.75
CA ASN A 225 14.25 -9.67 15.30
C ASN A 225 12.97 -10.19 14.59
N SER A 226 11.80 -9.93 15.17
CA SER A 226 10.51 -10.33 14.61
C SER A 226 9.35 -9.55 15.25
N SER A 227 8.36 -9.20 14.45
CA SER A 227 7.10 -8.61 14.94
C SER A 227 6.32 -9.60 15.81
N ASN A 228 5.69 -9.12 16.88
CA ASN A 228 4.96 -9.96 17.84
C ASN A 228 3.49 -9.55 18.07
N LEU A 229 2.94 -8.70 17.18
CA LEU A 229 1.60 -8.15 17.32
C LEU A 229 0.49 -9.21 17.44
N THR A 230 0.68 -10.39 16.86
CA THR A 230 -0.27 -11.51 16.89
C THR A 230 0.01 -12.54 17.98
N THR A 231 1.26 -12.65 18.43
CA THR A 231 1.72 -13.64 19.42
C THR A 231 1.60 -13.15 20.87
N GLY A 232 1.36 -11.84 21.07
CA GLY A 232 1.19 -11.23 22.39
C GLY A 232 2.44 -10.52 22.90
N THR A 233 2.36 -10.04 24.14
CA THR A 233 3.34 -9.12 24.73
C THR A 233 4.68 -9.79 25.05
N ALA A 234 5.78 -9.21 24.56
CA ALA A 234 7.14 -9.65 24.90
C ALA A 234 7.66 -8.97 26.18
N ILE A 235 8.45 -9.69 26.97
CA ILE A 235 9.20 -9.07 28.07
C ILE A 235 10.52 -8.55 27.50
N LEU A 236 10.78 -7.26 27.71
CA LEU A 236 11.98 -6.58 27.23
C LEU A 236 12.89 -6.27 28.43
N PRO A 237 13.92 -7.09 28.69
CA PRO A 237 14.82 -6.87 29.81
C PRO A 237 15.70 -5.64 29.55
N CYS A 238 15.71 -4.74 30.53
CA CYS A 238 16.50 -3.54 30.55
C CYS A 238 17.88 -3.83 31.15
N ILE A 239 18.92 -3.70 30.33
CA ILE A 239 20.32 -3.80 30.75
C ILE A 239 20.78 -2.39 31.10
N SER A 240 20.78 -2.06 32.39
CA SER A 240 21.25 -0.75 32.87
C SER A 240 22.79 -0.71 32.80
N GLN A 241 23.34 0.39 32.29
CA GLN A 241 24.75 0.71 32.47
C GLN A 241 24.87 1.61 33.70
N ASN A 242 25.63 1.13 34.67
CA ASN A 242 25.96 1.81 35.92
C ASN A 242 27.05 2.86 35.65
#